data_AF-A0A1Q6PZF3-F1
#
_entry.id   AF-A0A1Q6PZF3-F1
#
_cell.length_a   1.000
_cell.length_b   1.000
_cell.length_c   1.000
_cell.angle_alpha   90.00
_cell.angle_beta   90.00
_cell.angle_gamma   90.00
#
_symmetry.space_group_name_H-M   'P 1'
#
loop_
_entity.id
_entity.type
_entity.pdbx_description
1 polymer ?
#
loop_
_entity_poly.entity_id
_entity_poly.type
_entity_poly.pdbx_seq_one_letter_code
_entity_poly.pdbx_strand_id
1 'polypeptide(L)'
;MLEIPATLGGYPVTSIGGWVFCSLDGCPVDAPFEVVLPEGLRALDADTFADCFYAANVTLPASLEIIPEGCFGRIPAEIDFPNGNPRYSCENGFLIDRDTQTLLYTAPSSHGIALPAVRRLGDWSLANWLWYDDDDPVLPDTLESVGSYIFYDCCVTRVTFPDGVTELSPYTFHCSDLQEVHLPASLREIPDFCFWNCQLTALTIPDGVTHIGAQAFNGFTGEIIQAVTLPASVEFVGYRAFPDECDVTALNPQVHFETAAEYAERIPD
;
A
#
# COMPACT_ATOMS: atom_id res chain seq x y z
N MET A 1 4.97 -24.67 -13.82
CA MET A 1 4.84 -23.61 -14.84
C MET A 1 3.41 -23.59 -15.35
N LEU A 2 2.76 -22.45 -15.26
CA LEU A 2 1.42 -22.14 -15.74
C LEU A 2 1.57 -21.17 -16.92
N GLU A 3 1.38 -21.68 -18.13
CA GLU A 3 1.41 -20.86 -19.35
C GLU A 3 -0.02 -20.43 -19.70
N ILE A 4 -0.24 -19.12 -19.79
CA ILE A 4 -1.53 -18.59 -20.24
C ILE A 4 -1.57 -18.63 -21.77
N PRO A 5 -2.60 -19.22 -22.38
CA PRO A 5 -2.65 -19.36 -23.83
C PRO A 5 -2.81 -17.99 -24.51
N ALA A 6 -2.08 -17.77 -25.61
CA ALA A 6 -2.21 -16.55 -26.41
C ALA A 6 -3.60 -16.42 -27.07
N THR A 7 -4.34 -17.52 -27.21
CA THR A 7 -5.70 -17.53 -27.75
C THR A 7 -6.63 -18.45 -26.97
N LEU A 8 -7.88 -18.04 -26.79
CA LEU A 8 -8.96 -18.87 -26.24
C LEU A 8 -10.12 -18.92 -27.23
N GLY A 9 -10.51 -20.12 -27.69
CA GLY A 9 -11.61 -20.27 -28.66
C GLY A 9 -11.36 -19.59 -30.01
N GLY A 10 -10.08 -19.40 -30.40
CA GLY A 10 -9.69 -18.69 -31.62
C GLY A 10 -9.59 -17.17 -31.49
N TYR A 11 -9.87 -16.61 -30.31
CA TYR A 11 -9.73 -15.19 -30.04
C TYR A 11 -8.44 -14.91 -29.26
N PRO A 12 -7.71 -13.83 -29.55
CA PRO A 12 -6.52 -13.45 -28.81
C PRO A 12 -6.87 -13.08 -27.36
N VAL A 13 -6.03 -13.50 -26.41
CA VAL A 13 -6.12 -13.08 -25.01
C VAL A 13 -5.43 -11.72 -24.88
N THR A 14 -6.21 -10.65 -24.75
CA THR A 14 -5.71 -9.28 -24.70
C THR A 14 -5.71 -8.66 -23.30
N SER A 15 -6.46 -9.25 -22.36
CA SER A 15 -6.52 -8.81 -20.98
C SER A 15 -6.74 -9.98 -20.01
N ILE A 16 -6.31 -9.80 -18.75
CA ILE A 16 -6.58 -10.75 -17.65
C ILE A 16 -7.25 -10.00 -16.51
N GLY A 17 -8.33 -10.55 -15.99
CA GLY A 17 -9.13 -9.95 -14.93
C GLY A 17 -8.45 -9.97 -13.56
N GLY A 18 -9.03 -9.22 -12.61
CA GLY A 18 -8.59 -9.21 -11.22
C GLY A 18 -8.85 -10.56 -10.55
N TRP A 19 -8.05 -10.90 -9.53
CA TRP A 19 -8.19 -12.09 -8.70
C TRP A 19 -8.07 -13.44 -9.43
N VAL A 20 -7.66 -13.45 -10.70
CA VAL A 20 -7.58 -14.67 -11.53
C VAL A 20 -6.58 -15.69 -10.97
N PHE A 21 -5.48 -15.23 -10.39
CA PHE A 21 -4.44 -16.10 -9.82
C PHE A 21 -4.47 -16.17 -8.29
N CYS A 22 -5.51 -15.63 -7.66
CA CYS A 22 -5.62 -15.58 -6.20
C CYS A 22 -5.65 -16.99 -5.59
N SER A 23 -4.81 -17.20 -4.57
CA SER A 23 -4.73 -18.45 -3.82
C SER A 23 -4.80 -18.20 -2.33
N LEU A 24 -5.94 -17.70 -1.85
CA LEU A 24 -6.16 -17.39 -0.43
C LEU A 24 -6.04 -18.62 0.48
N ASP A 25 -6.41 -19.81 0.02
CA ASP A 25 -6.16 -21.11 0.63
C ASP A 25 -6.61 -22.20 -0.36
N GLY A 26 -5.72 -23.13 -0.75
CA GLY A 26 -6.14 -24.33 -1.49
C GLY A 26 -5.84 -24.39 -2.98
N CYS A 27 -4.79 -23.73 -3.47
CA CYS A 27 -4.20 -24.20 -4.73
C CYS A 27 -3.59 -25.59 -4.45
N PRO A 28 -3.94 -26.66 -5.19
CA PRO A 28 -3.47 -28.03 -4.92
C PRO A 28 -1.96 -28.23 -5.18
N VAL A 29 -1.25 -27.16 -5.52
CA VAL A 29 0.20 -27.12 -5.66
C VAL A 29 0.78 -26.58 -4.36
N ASP A 30 1.12 -27.48 -3.44
CA ASP A 30 1.97 -27.21 -2.27
C ASP A 30 3.42 -26.83 -2.66
N ALA A 31 3.66 -26.45 -3.92
CA ALA A 31 4.96 -26.23 -4.51
C ALA A 31 4.95 -24.90 -5.29
N PRO A 32 6.02 -24.09 -5.16
CA PRO A 32 6.15 -22.87 -5.94
C PRO A 32 6.08 -23.14 -7.45
N PHE A 33 5.45 -22.24 -8.20
CA PHE A 33 5.31 -22.34 -9.65
C PHE A 33 5.58 -21.02 -10.36
N GLU A 34 5.87 -21.13 -11.65
CA GLU A 34 6.10 -19.98 -12.54
C GLU A 34 4.83 -19.69 -13.33
N VAL A 35 4.51 -18.41 -13.55
CA VAL A 35 3.44 -17.96 -14.45
C VAL A 35 4.06 -17.26 -15.65
N VAL A 36 3.65 -17.66 -16.86
CA VAL A 36 4.11 -17.05 -18.11
C VAL A 36 2.90 -16.46 -18.84
N LEU A 37 2.90 -15.15 -18.99
CA LEU A 37 1.87 -14.41 -19.71
C LEU A 37 2.21 -14.30 -21.21
N PRO A 38 1.23 -14.46 -22.12
CA PRO A 38 1.49 -14.55 -23.56
C PRO A 38 1.77 -13.20 -24.19
N GLU A 39 2.63 -13.19 -25.21
CA GLU A 39 2.77 -12.02 -26.08
C GLU A 39 1.45 -11.65 -26.77
N GLY A 40 1.20 -10.35 -26.91
CA GLY A 40 -0.06 -9.78 -27.38
C GLY A 40 -1.03 -9.41 -26.26
N LEU A 41 -0.77 -9.82 -25.02
CA LEU A 41 -1.49 -9.35 -23.84
C LEU A 41 -1.20 -7.87 -23.60
N ARG A 42 -2.26 -7.07 -23.45
CA ARG A 42 -2.16 -5.61 -23.34
C ARG A 42 -2.49 -5.07 -21.97
N ALA A 43 -3.32 -5.76 -21.19
CA ALA A 43 -3.79 -5.24 -19.92
C ALA A 43 -3.90 -6.31 -18.83
N LEU A 44 -3.54 -5.92 -17.62
CA LEU A 44 -3.93 -6.58 -16.39
C LEU A 44 -4.94 -5.69 -15.66
N ASP A 45 -5.86 -6.30 -14.93
CA ASP A 45 -6.73 -5.60 -14.01
C ASP A 45 -6.04 -5.50 -12.62
N ALA A 46 -6.59 -4.67 -11.74
CA ALA A 46 -6.14 -4.62 -10.35
C ALA A 46 -6.28 -6.00 -9.71
N ASP A 47 -5.37 -6.34 -8.79
CA ASP A 47 -5.39 -7.58 -8.03
C ASP A 47 -5.29 -8.88 -8.87
N THR A 48 -4.88 -8.84 -10.14
CA THR A 48 -4.79 -10.05 -10.98
C THR A 48 -4.00 -11.18 -10.31
N PHE A 49 -2.90 -10.86 -9.63
CA PHE A 49 -2.07 -11.81 -8.87
C PHE A 49 -2.24 -11.69 -7.35
N ALA A 50 -3.20 -10.91 -6.84
CA ALA A 50 -3.34 -10.73 -5.40
C ALA A 50 -3.44 -12.09 -4.69
N ASP A 51 -2.60 -12.29 -3.66
CA ASP A 51 -2.57 -13.51 -2.83
C ASP A 51 -2.19 -14.78 -3.58
N CYS A 52 -1.47 -14.65 -4.69
CA CYS A 52 -0.85 -15.77 -5.37
C CYS A 52 0.43 -16.24 -4.61
N PHE A 53 0.26 -16.77 -3.40
CA PHE A 53 1.35 -17.12 -2.48
C PHE A 53 2.33 -18.19 -2.98
N TYR A 54 1.97 -18.91 -4.05
CA TYR A 54 2.81 -19.96 -4.62
C TYR A 54 3.48 -19.54 -5.94
N ALA A 55 3.20 -18.34 -6.47
CA ALA A 55 3.94 -17.83 -7.61
C ALA A 55 5.37 -17.46 -7.18
N ALA A 56 6.37 -18.16 -7.74
CA ALA A 56 7.78 -17.86 -7.52
C ALA A 56 8.36 -16.92 -8.57
N ASN A 57 7.86 -17.00 -9.81
CA ASN A 57 8.24 -16.10 -10.90
C ASN A 57 6.99 -15.78 -11.74
N VAL A 58 6.86 -14.53 -12.15
CA VAL A 58 5.89 -14.09 -13.16
C VAL A 58 6.64 -13.45 -14.31
N THR A 59 6.55 -14.09 -15.49
CA THR A 59 7.08 -13.54 -16.74
C THR A 59 5.99 -12.74 -17.44
N LEU A 60 6.24 -11.43 -17.56
CA LEU A 60 5.36 -10.45 -18.16
C LEU A 60 5.80 -10.16 -19.62
N PRO A 61 4.88 -10.02 -20.60
CA PRO A 61 5.25 -9.78 -21.99
C PRO A 61 5.51 -8.31 -22.26
N ALA A 62 6.36 -7.99 -23.24
CA ALA A 62 6.71 -6.61 -23.58
C ALA A 62 5.50 -5.79 -24.09
N SER A 63 4.45 -6.47 -24.52
CA SER A 63 3.21 -5.91 -25.09
C SER A 63 2.25 -5.28 -24.07
N LEU A 64 2.51 -5.38 -22.77
CA LEU A 64 1.66 -4.78 -21.73
C LEU A 64 1.63 -3.24 -21.83
N GLU A 65 0.42 -2.70 -21.93
CA GLU A 65 0.12 -1.27 -21.95
C GLU A 65 -0.43 -0.81 -20.58
N ILE A 66 -1.07 -1.71 -19.83
CA ILE A 66 -1.72 -1.42 -18.55
C ILE A 66 -1.28 -2.45 -17.48
N ILE A 67 -0.58 -1.96 -16.46
CA ILE A 67 -0.29 -2.66 -15.21
C ILE A 67 -0.76 -1.74 -14.07
N PRO A 68 -1.91 -2.02 -13.45
CA PRO A 68 -2.43 -1.19 -12.37
C PRO A 68 -1.68 -1.43 -11.05
N GLU A 69 -1.82 -0.47 -10.13
CA GLU A 69 -1.42 -0.65 -8.72
C GLU A 69 -2.15 -1.87 -8.10
N GLY A 70 -1.56 -2.51 -7.09
CA GLY A 70 -2.13 -3.70 -6.44
C GLY A 70 -2.12 -5.00 -7.26
N CYS A 71 -1.75 -4.96 -8.55
CA CYS A 71 -1.72 -6.14 -9.43
C CYS A 71 -0.96 -7.33 -8.83
N PHE A 72 0.09 -7.08 -8.06
CA PHE A 72 0.98 -8.07 -7.45
C PHE A 72 0.94 -8.02 -5.91
N GLY A 73 -0.22 -7.70 -5.32
CA GLY A 73 -0.38 -7.64 -3.87
C GLY A 73 -0.12 -8.98 -3.18
N ARG A 74 0.71 -8.98 -2.13
CA ARG A 74 1.00 -10.15 -1.27
C ARG A 74 1.40 -11.43 -2.05
N ILE A 75 2.43 -11.33 -2.89
CA ILE A 75 3.02 -12.48 -3.60
C ILE A 75 4.54 -12.54 -3.40
N PRO A 76 5.13 -13.75 -3.30
CA PRO A 76 6.58 -13.92 -3.16
C PRO A 76 7.31 -14.02 -4.51
N ALA A 77 6.69 -13.55 -5.60
CA ALA A 77 7.20 -13.79 -6.95
C ALA A 77 8.30 -12.80 -7.35
N GLU A 78 9.34 -13.27 -8.03
CA GLU A 78 10.12 -12.38 -8.88
C GLU A 78 9.31 -11.99 -10.12
N ILE A 79 9.54 -10.78 -10.61
CA ILE A 79 8.92 -10.28 -11.85
C ILE A 79 9.99 -10.22 -12.93
N ASP A 80 9.90 -11.12 -13.91
CA ASP A 80 10.69 -11.05 -15.13
C ASP A 80 9.91 -10.25 -16.17
N PHE A 81 10.40 -9.05 -16.45
CA PHE A 81 9.78 -8.16 -17.41
C PHE A 81 10.83 -7.65 -18.40
N PRO A 82 10.65 -7.88 -19.72
CA PRO A 82 11.67 -7.59 -20.70
C PRO A 82 11.99 -6.10 -20.76
N ASN A 83 13.29 -5.80 -20.69
CA ASN A 83 13.84 -4.48 -20.95
C ASN A 83 13.49 -4.06 -22.38
N GLY A 84 12.53 -3.14 -22.54
CA GLY A 84 12.07 -2.69 -23.86
C GLY A 84 10.62 -2.21 -23.93
N ASN A 85 9.80 -2.47 -22.91
CA ASN A 85 8.49 -1.83 -22.79
C ASN A 85 8.67 -0.30 -22.68
N PRO A 86 7.90 0.53 -23.40
CA PRO A 86 8.09 1.99 -23.41
C PRO A 86 7.63 2.69 -22.12
N ARG A 87 6.71 2.09 -21.34
CA ARG A 87 6.14 2.69 -20.13
C ARG A 87 6.68 2.08 -18.83
N TYR A 88 6.71 0.76 -18.73
CA TYR A 88 7.10 0.05 -17.51
C TYR A 88 8.56 -0.43 -17.56
N SER A 89 9.22 -0.52 -16.41
CA SER A 89 10.55 -1.14 -16.22
C SER A 89 10.52 -2.06 -15.02
N CYS A 90 11.27 -3.15 -15.06
CA CYS A 90 11.60 -3.94 -13.88
C CYS A 90 13.13 -4.00 -13.76
N GLU A 91 13.71 -3.25 -12.82
CA GLU A 91 15.15 -3.22 -12.60
C GLU A 91 15.43 -3.39 -11.10
N ASN A 92 16.37 -4.27 -10.74
CA ASN A 92 16.70 -4.59 -9.35
C ASN A 92 15.48 -5.00 -8.49
N GLY A 93 14.51 -5.68 -9.11
CA GLY A 93 13.27 -6.10 -8.46
C GLY A 93 12.24 -4.98 -8.28
N PHE A 94 12.46 -3.78 -8.83
CA PHE A 94 11.50 -2.68 -8.78
C PHE A 94 10.72 -2.57 -10.08
N LEU A 95 9.42 -2.88 -10.05
CA LEU A 95 8.51 -2.63 -11.17
C LEU A 95 7.98 -1.19 -11.09
N ILE A 96 8.27 -0.37 -12.08
CA ILE A 96 7.97 1.07 -12.07
C ILE A 96 7.20 1.44 -13.34
N ASP A 97 6.12 2.21 -13.18
CA ASP A 97 5.50 2.98 -14.26
C ASP A 97 6.25 4.30 -14.43
N ARG A 98 6.96 4.47 -15.56
CA ARG A 98 7.79 5.66 -15.80
C ARG A 98 6.98 6.90 -16.17
N ASP A 99 5.78 6.73 -16.71
CA ASP A 99 4.95 7.86 -17.11
C ASP A 99 4.41 8.60 -15.88
N THR A 100 4.01 7.84 -14.86
CA THR A 100 3.50 8.37 -13.58
C THR A 100 4.59 8.48 -12.50
N GLN A 101 5.76 7.88 -12.73
CA GLN A 101 6.83 7.72 -11.75
C GLN A 101 6.33 7.03 -10.48
N THR A 102 5.58 5.93 -10.65
CA THR A 102 4.99 5.13 -9.57
C THR A 102 5.73 3.80 -9.43
N LEU A 103 6.18 3.47 -8.23
CA LEU A 103 6.61 2.12 -7.88
C LEU A 103 5.38 1.23 -7.73
N LEU A 104 5.22 0.24 -8.60
CA LEU A 104 4.07 -0.67 -8.62
C LEU A 104 4.29 -1.91 -7.77
N TYR A 105 5.55 -2.38 -7.66
CA TYR A 105 5.88 -3.61 -6.95
C TYR A 105 7.37 -3.70 -6.60
N THR A 106 7.66 -4.24 -5.41
CA THR A 106 8.99 -4.70 -4.98
C THR A 106 9.04 -6.23 -4.95
N ALA A 107 9.91 -6.81 -5.77
CA ALA A 107 10.20 -8.24 -5.75
C ALA A 107 11.10 -8.61 -4.56
N PRO A 108 11.11 -9.88 -4.11
CA PRO A 108 11.97 -10.32 -3.00
C PRO A 108 13.46 -9.98 -3.22
N SER A 109 13.95 -10.07 -4.46
CA SER A 109 15.33 -9.70 -4.82
C SER A 109 15.69 -8.23 -4.61
N SER A 110 14.71 -7.34 -4.46
CA SER A 110 14.94 -5.92 -4.18
C SER A 110 15.27 -5.62 -2.71
N HIS A 111 15.21 -6.61 -1.84
CA HIS A 111 15.48 -6.44 -0.42
C HIS A 111 16.91 -5.92 -0.17
N GLY A 112 17.04 -4.94 0.72
CA GLY A 112 18.32 -4.26 1.01
C GLY A 112 18.80 -3.29 -0.06
N ILE A 113 18.06 -3.11 -1.16
CA ILE A 113 18.36 -2.11 -2.19
C ILE A 113 17.59 -0.84 -1.89
N ALA A 114 18.26 0.32 -1.96
CA ALA A 114 17.60 1.61 -1.77
C ALA A 114 16.44 1.79 -2.76
N LEU A 115 15.31 2.30 -2.26
CA LEU A 115 14.14 2.55 -3.09
C LEU A 115 14.47 3.53 -4.23
N PRO A 116 13.94 3.30 -5.44
CA PRO A 116 14.17 4.17 -6.58
C PRO A 116 13.55 5.56 -6.36
N ALA A 117 14.11 6.59 -6.98
CA ALA A 117 13.55 7.94 -6.96
C ALA A 117 12.23 8.00 -7.76
N VAL A 118 11.12 7.76 -7.07
CA VAL A 118 9.74 7.79 -7.60
C VAL A 118 8.95 8.90 -6.92
N ARG A 119 7.84 9.33 -7.54
CA ARG A 119 6.91 10.32 -6.99
C ARG A 119 5.80 9.66 -6.18
N ARG A 120 5.52 8.38 -6.44
CA ARG A 120 4.47 7.62 -5.77
C ARG A 120 4.91 6.21 -5.44
N LEU A 121 4.55 5.76 -4.23
CA LEU A 121 4.49 4.33 -3.90
C LEU A 121 3.07 3.86 -4.18
N GLY A 122 2.88 2.94 -5.11
CA GLY A 122 1.55 2.45 -5.48
C GLY A 122 0.97 1.50 -4.43
N ASP A 123 -0.32 1.19 -4.56
CA ASP A 123 -1.00 0.22 -3.68
C ASP A 123 -0.23 -1.10 -3.62
N TRP A 124 -0.04 -1.62 -2.41
CA TRP A 124 0.72 -2.85 -2.11
C TRP A 124 2.19 -2.86 -2.53
N SER A 125 2.74 -1.75 -3.05
CA SER A 125 4.03 -1.75 -3.72
C SER A 125 5.21 -2.19 -2.85
N LEU A 126 5.16 -1.93 -1.53
CA LEU A 126 6.17 -2.36 -0.57
C LEU A 126 5.76 -3.58 0.27
N ALA A 127 4.54 -4.11 0.12
CA ALA A 127 3.99 -5.18 0.96
C ALA A 127 4.85 -6.46 0.98
N ASN A 128 5.62 -6.70 -0.09
CA ASN A 128 6.46 -7.88 -0.25
C ASN A 128 7.94 -7.60 0.01
N TRP A 129 8.31 -6.41 0.48
CA TRP A 129 9.71 -6.04 0.67
C TRP A 129 10.35 -6.70 1.91
N LEU A 130 9.58 -7.54 2.62
CA LEU A 130 9.99 -8.49 3.68
C LEU A 130 10.98 -7.87 4.68
N TRP A 131 10.46 -7.14 5.65
CA TRP A 131 11.21 -6.41 6.67
C TRP A 131 11.74 -7.33 7.78
N TYR A 132 12.80 -8.09 7.49
CA TYR A 132 13.43 -9.00 8.46
C TYR A 132 14.69 -8.44 9.15
N ASP A 133 15.14 -7.24 8.80
CA ASP A 133 16.49 -6.75 9.12
C ASP A 133 16.50 -5.47 9.99
N ASP A 134 15.60 -5.36 10.97
CA ASP A 134 15.58 -4.38 12.10
C ASP A 134 15.79 -2.87 11.79
N ASP A 135 15.93 -2.47 10.53
CA ASP A 135 16.25 -1.11 10.09
C ASP A 135 15.01 -0.34 9.62
N ASP A 136 14.94 0.93 10.01
CA ASP A 136 13.88 1.86 9.59
C ASP A 136 13.93 2.03 8.05
N PRO A 137 12.79 1.95 7.33
CA PRO A 137 12.77 2.11 5.89
C PRO A 137 13.15 3.55 5.49
N VAL A 138 14.07 3.66 4.53
CA VAL A 138 14.47 4.93 3.94
C VAL A 138 13.61 5.22 2.71
N LEU A 139 12.64 6.11 2.88
CA LEU A 139 11.75 6.56 1.80
C LEU A 139 12.43 7.64 0.94
N PRO A 140 12.25 7.64 -0.41
CA PRO A 140 12.90 8.61 -1.27
C PRO A 140 12.32 10.02 -1.13
N ASP A 141 13.17 11.04 -1.01
CA ASP A 141 12.79 12.46 -0.86
C ASP A 141 11.96 13.03 -2.04
N THR A 142 11.88 12.30 -3.15
CA THR A 142 11.06 12.67 -4.32
C THR A 142 9.59 12.28 -4.18
N LEU A 143 9.20 11.58 -3.11
CA LEU A 143 7.82 11.15 -2.90
C LEU A 143 6.88 12.32 -2.66
N GLU A 144 5.70 12.20 -3.25
CA GLU A 144 4.59 13.15 -3.13
C GLU A 144 3.31 12.47 -2.63
N SER A 145 3.13 11.18 -2.91
CA SER A 145 1.99 10.41 -2.43
C SER A 145 2.34 8.95 -2.16
N VAL A 146 1.53 8.31 -1.32
CA VAL A 146 1.61 6.87 -1.05
C VAL A 146 0.25 6.21 -1.16
N GLY A 147 0.25 4.99 -1.70
CA GLY A 147 -0.91 4.14 -1.87
C GLY A 147 -1.33 3.41 -0.60
N SER A 148 -2.38 2.62 -0.76
CA SER A 148 -2.96 1.77 0.28
C SER A 148 -2.07 0.55 0.49
N TYR A 149 -2.02 0.05 1.73
CA TYR A 149 -1.37 -1.22 2.08
C TYR A 149 0.13 -1.32 1.75
N ILE A 150 0.84 -0.19 1.60
CA ILE A 150 2.29 -0.24 1.34
C ILE A 150 3.06 -0.89 2.51
N PHE A 151 2.60 -0.69 3.74
CA PHE A 151 3.15 -1.28 4.96
C PHE A 151 2.14 -2.25 5.60
N TYR A 152 1.57 -3.14 4.79
CA TYR A 152 0.69 -4.19 5.28
C TYR A 152 1.50 -5.34 5.90
N ASP A 153 1.12 -5.74 7.11
CA ASP A 153 1.68 -6.88 7.86
C ASP A 153 3.22 -6.88 7.89
N CYS A 154 3.80 -5.69 8.01
CA CYS A 154 5.23 -5.49 8.10
C CYS A 154 5.72 -5.47 9.55
N CYS A 155 7.02 -5.67 9.76
CA CYS A 155 7.64 -5.58 11.08
C CYS A 155 8.35 -4.22 11.32
N VAL A 156 7.96 -3.17 10.59
CA VAL A 156 8.60 -1.84 10.75
C VAL A 156 8.12 -1.19 12.04
N THR A 157 9.07 -0.71 12.86
CA THR A 157 8.76 -0.07 14.14
C THR A 157 8.70 1.45 14.06
N ARG A 158 9.48 2.05 13.15
CA ARG A 158 9.45 3.48 12.87
C ARG A 158 9.40 3.75 11.37
N VAL A 159 8.65 4.78 10.96
CA VAL A 159 8.69 5.33 9.61
C VAL A 159 8.80 6.85 9.63
N THR A 160 9.67 7.39 8.78
CA THR A 160 9.78 8.83 8.53
C THR A 160 9.34 9.13 7.11
N PHE A 161 8.26 9.89 6.93
CA PHE A 161 7.85 10.38 5.62
C PHE A 161 8.67 11.62 5.24
N PRO A 162 9.09 11.73 3.96
CA PRO A 162 9.75 12.94 3.48
C PRO A 162 8.75 14.10 3.38
N ASP A 163 9.23 15.33 3.59
CA ASP A 163 8.40 16.55 3.62
C ASP A 163 7.60 16.81 2.33
N GLY A 164 7.98 16.20 1.21
CA GLY A 164 7.29 16.29 -0.08
C GLY A 164 5.95 15.57 -0.13
N VAL A 165 5.68 14.63 0.79
CA VAL A 165 4.46 13.81 0.77
C VAL A 165 3.26 14.63 1.24
N THR A 166 2.31 14.87 0.33
CA THR A 166 1.08 15.62 0.61
C THR A 166 -0.14 14.73 0.79
N GLU A 167 -0.07 13.47 0.34
CA GLU A 167 -1.20 12.55 0.29
C GLU A 167 -0.82 11.17 0.83
N LEU A 168 -1.58 10.71 1.82
CA LEU A 168 -1.62 9.31 2.27
C LEU A 168 -2.90 8.66 1.74
N SER A 169 -2.99 7.32 1.78
CA SER A 169 -4.17 6.58 1.37
C SER A 169 -4.78 5.79 2.54
N PRO A 170 -6.05 5.37 2.45
CA PRO A 170 -6.61 4.44 3.41
C PRO A 170 -5.74 3.20 3.57
N TYR A 171 -5.59 2.72 4.80
CA TYR A 171 -4.76 1.54 5.11
C TYR A 171 -3.30 1.63 4.64
N THR A 172 -2.72 2.82 4.41
CA THR A 172 -1.27 2.95 4.09
C THR A 172 -0.42 2.12 5.04
N PHE A 173 -0.75 2.16 6.34
CA PHE A 173 -0.27 1.21 7.33
C PHE A 173 -1.39 0.31 7.78
N HIS A 174 -1.08 -0.98 7.80
CA HIS A 174 -1.86 -1.97 8.51
C HIS A 174 -0.88 -2.99 9.07
N CYS A 175 -0.17 -2.57 10.10
CA CYS A 175 1.02 -3.21 10.64
C CYS A 175 1.00 -3.11 12.17
N SER A 176 1.04 -4.23 12.87
CA SER A 176 1.00 -4.25 14.34
C SER A 176 2.20 -3.59 14.99
N ASP A 177 3.37 -3.62 14.34
CA ASP A 177 4.64 -3.33 15.01
C ASP A 177 5.04 -1.85 14.96
N LEU A 178 4.29 -1.03 14.21
CA LEU A 178 4.60 0.40 14.04
C LEU A 178 4.33 1.16 15.33
N GLN A 179 5.39 1.67 15.95
CA GLN A 179 5.37 2.39 17.22
C GLN A 179 5.52 3.90 17.08
N GLU A 180 6.26 4.35 16.06
CA GLU A 180 6.57 5.75 15.83
C GLU A 180 6.42 6.11 14.35
N VAL A 181 5.70 7.20 14.06
CA VAL A 181 5.61 7.75 12.70
C VAL A 181 5.88 9.24 12.71
N HIS A 182 6.78 9.69 11.84
CA HIS A 182 6.98 11.11 11.56
C HIS A 182 6.20 11.47 10.30
N LEU A 183 5.05 12.12 10.50
CA LEU A 183 4.20 12.63 9.43
C LEU A 183 4.81 13.90 8.81
N PRO A 184 4.67 14.11 7.50
CA PRO A 184 5.26 15.24 6.81
C PRO A 184 4.50 16.53 7.12
N ALA A 185 5.21 17.66 7.22
CA ALA A 185 4.61 18.95 7.58
C ALA A 185 3.61 19.48 6.53
N SER A 186 3.68 18.97 5.30
CA SER A 186 2.82 19.34 4.18
C SER A 186 1.47 18.59 4.16
N LEU A 187 1.29 17.58 5.02
CA LEU A 187 0.10 16.74 5.07
C LEU A 187 -1.15 17.54 5.45
N ARG A 188 -2.26 17.30 4.73
CA ARG A 188 -3.56 17.93 4.96
C ARG A 188 -4.61 16.99 5.53
N GLU A 189 -4.50 15.72 5.21
CA GLU A 189 -5.49 14.71 5.56
C GLU A 189 -4.79 13.43 6.02
N ILE A 190 -5.32 12.85 7.08
CA ILE A 190 -5.03 11.47 7.47
C ILE A 190 -6.28 10.66 7.12
N PRO A 191 -6.25 9.79 6.10
CA PRO A 191 -7.45 9.11 5.63
C PRO A 191 -8.04 8.09 6.62
N ASP A 192 -9.24 7.61 6.30
CA ASP A 192 -9.88 6.50 7.00
C ASP A 192 -8.92 5.30 7.08
N PHE A 193 -8.80 4.69 8.27
CA PHE A 193 -7.96 3.51 8.51
C PHE A 193 -6.46 3.64 8.19
N CYS A 194 -5.92 4.85 7.99
CA CYS A 194 -4.53 5.06 7.52
C CYS A 194 -3.46 4.33 8.37
N PHE A 195 -3.64 4.24 9.69
CA PHE A 195 -2.79 3.55 10.67
C PHE A 195 -3.61 2.53 11.46
N TRP A 196 -4.53 1.85 10.78
CA TRP A 196 -5.37 0.85 11.42
C TRP A 196 -4.54 -0.32 11.93
N ASN A 197 -4.81 -0.74 13.16
CA ASN A 197 -4.12 -1.84 13.85
C ASN A 197 -2.61 -1.62 14.03
N CYS A 198 -2.17 -0.37 14.21
CA CYS A 198 -0.78 -0.03 14.56
C CYS A 198 -0.57 0.18 16.07
N GLN A 199 0.54 -0.32 16.63
CA GLN A 199 0.96 -0.11 18.02
C GLN A 199 1.59 1.28 18.25
N LEU A 200 0.99 2.34 17.71
CA LEU A 200 1.55 3.68 17.89
C LEU A 200 1.56 4.02 19.40
N THR A 201 2.73 4.37 19.92
CA THR A 201 2.89 4.78 21.34
C THR A 201 3.09 6.28 21.48
N ALA A 202 3.53 6.94 20.41
CA ALA A 202 3.62 8.39 20.29
C ALA A 202 3.15 8.82 18.89
N LEU A 203 2.42 9.93 18.84
CA LEU A 203 1.90 10.50 17.60
C LEU A 203 1.86 12.03 17.71
N THR A 204 2.45 12.70 16.73
CA THR A 204 2.32 14.15 16.56
C THR A 204 1.56 14.41 15.26
N ILE A 205 0.42 15.09 15.37
CA ILE A 205 -0.35 15.53 14.20
C ILE A 205 0.27 16.84 13.68
N PRO A 206 0.66 16.94 12.39
CA PRO A 206 1.20 18.17 11.83
C PRO A 206 0.20 19.32 11.86
N ASP A 207 0.70 20.56 12.07
CA ASP A 207 -0.10 21.80 12.13
C ASP A 207 -0.90 22.10 10.85
N GLY A 208 -0.60 21.40 9.75
CA GLY A 208 -1.28 21.55 8.47
C GLY A 208 -2.53 20.68 8.30
N VAL A 209 -2.72 19.67 9.14
CA VAL A 209 -3.80 18.68 9.02
C VAL A 209 -5.13 19.31 9.37
N THR A 210 -6.11 19.16 8.48
CA THR A 210 -7.49 19.65 8.65
C THR A 210 -8.49 18.51 8.85
N HIS A 211 -8.18 17.31 8.36
CA HIS A 211 -9.08 16.17 8.39
C HIS A 211 -8.36 14.91 8.91
N ILE A 212 -8.99 14.21 9.84
CA ILE A 212 -8.57 12.89 10.32
C ILE A 212 -9.75 11.94 10.10
N GLY A 213 -9.54 10.88 9.34
CA GLY A 213 -10.57 9.93 8.94
C GLY A 213 -11.00 8.99 10.06
N ALA A 214 -12.07 8.25 9.79
CA ALA A 214 -12.61 7.24 10.68
C ALA A 214 -11.60 6.11 10.91
N GLN A 215 -11.49 5.67 12.16
CA GLN A 215 -10.61 4.57 12.57
C GLN A 215 -9.12 4.76 12.18
N ALA A 216 -8.68 5.99 11.88
CA ALA A 216 -7.34 6.28 11.37
C ALA A 216 -6.21 5.72 12.24
N PHE A 217 -6.34 5.70 13.56
CA PHE A 217 -5.34 5.22 14.53
C PHE A 217 -5.91 4.15 15.47
N ASN A 218 -6.96 3.45 15.07
CA ASN A 218 -7.70 2.49 15.91
C ASN A 218 -7.35 1.04 15.54
N GLY A 219 -7.86 0.05 16.30
CA GLY A 219 -7.81 -1.37 15.95
C GLY A 219 -6.79 -2.20 16.73
N PHE A 220 -5.70 -1.59 17.23
CA PHE A 220 -4.73 -2.30 18.05
C PHE A 220 -5.22 -2.47 19.49
N THR A 221 -4.96 -3.64 20.10
CA THR A 221 -5.52 -4.02 21.41
C THR A 221 -4.50 -4.07 22.55
N GLY A 222 -3.23 -3.78 22.28
CA GLY A 222 -2.14 -3.74 23.27
C GLY A 222 -1.88 -2.34 23.82
N GLU A 223 -0.61 -2.05 24.17
CA GLU A 223 -0.19 -0.72 24.59
C GLU A 223 -0.25 0.27 23.42
N ILE A 224 -0.95 1.39 23.62
CA ILE A 224 -1.26 2.38 22.57
C ILE A 224 -1.01 3.81 23.06
N ILE A 225 -1.05 4.77 22.14
CA ILE A 225 -1.09 6.20 22.41
C ILE A 225 -2.08 6.54 23.52
N GLN A 226 -1.60 7.20 24.57
CA GLN A 226 -2.41 7.54 25.74
C GLN A 226 -3.02 8.94 25.65
N ALA A 227 -2.37 9.86 24.93
CA ALA A 227 -2.88 11.21 24.75
C ALA A 227 -2.38 11.80 23.44
N VAL A 228 -3.23 12.58 22.78
CA VAL A 228 -2.92 13.29 21.54
C VAL A 228 -3.47 14.71 21.64
N THR A 229 -2.65 15.70 21.24
CA THR A 229 -3.10 17.07 21.04
C THR A 229 -3.33 17.33 19.56
N LEU A 230 -4.56 17.69 19.18
CA LEU A 230 -4.92 18.05 17.81
C LEU A 230 -4.63 19.54 17.57
N PRO A 231 -3.89 19.90 16.52
CA PRO A 231 -3.64 21.29 16.13
C PRO A 231 -4.92 22.09 15.90
N ALA A 232 -4.81 23.41 15.95
CA ALA A 232 -5.95 24.32 15.74
C ALA A 232 -6.49 24.28 14.30
N SER A 233 -5.74 23.70 13.37
CA SER A 233 -6.16 23.47 11.98
C SER A 233 -7.15 22.33 11.82
N VAL A 234 -7.24 21.40 12.79
CA VAL A 234 -8.11 20.22 12.65
C VAL A 234 -9.57 20.65 12.73
N GLU A 235 -10.31 20.40 11.66
CA GLU A 235 -11.72 20.76 11.50
C GLU A 235 -12.65 19.54 11.68
N PHE A 236 -12.17 18.35 11.32
CA PHE A 236 -12.94 17.11 11.37
C PHE A 236 -12.12 15.93 11.89
N VAL A 237 -12.74 15.15 12.77
CA VAL A 237 -12.21 13.89 13.31
C VAL A 237 -13.27 12.80 13.11
N GLY A 238 -12.94 11.80 12.31
CA GLY A 238 -13.82 10.71 11.95
C GLY A 238 -14.14 9.77 13.10
N TYR A 239 -15.14 8.94 12.88
CA TYR A 239 -15.67 8.03 13.87
C TYR A 239 -14.59 7.09 14.36
N ARG A 240 -14.38 7.06 15.68
CA ARG A 240 -13.34 6.25 16.33
C ARG A 240 -11.94 6.45 15.74
N ALA A 241 -11.61 7.66 15.25
CA ALA A 241 -10.28 7.96 14.71
C ALA A 241 -9.14 7.58 15.66
N PHE A 242 -9.35 7.74 16.97
CA PHE A 242 -8.42 7.33 18.03
C PHE A 242 -9.02 6.18 18.85
N PRO A 243 -8.20 5.39 19.56
CA PRO A 243 -8.68 4.40 20.53
C PRO A 243 -9.50 5.03 21.66
N ASP A 244 -10.44 4.27 22.23
CA ASP A 244 -11.35 4.76 23.27
C ASP A 244 -10.59 5.20 24.55
N GLU A 245 -9.42 4.63 24.79
CA GLU A 245 -8.55 4.93 25.94
C GLU A 245 -7.63 6.14 25.72
N CYS A 246 -7.57 6.71 24.51
CA CYS A 246 -6.70 7.85 24.20
C CYS A 246 -7.37 9.18 24.61
N ASP A 247 -6.70 9.98 25.44
CA ASP A 247 -7.14 11.34 25.79
C ASP A 247 -6.86 12.32 24.63
N VAL A 248 -7.91 12.77 23.95
CA VAL A 248 -7.80 13.66 22.79
C VAL A 248 -8.10 15.10 23.21
N THR A 249 -7.08 15.95 23.21
CA THR A 249 -7.22 17.40 23.43
C THR A 249 -7.21 18.14 22.10
N ALA A 250 -8.31 18.79 21.74
CA ALA A 250 -8.38 19.62 20.53
C ALA A 250 -8.10 21.10 20.84
N LEU A 251 -7.16 21.70 20.10
CA LEU A 251 -6.89 23.14 20.19
C LEU A 251 -7.95 23.97 19.45
N ASN A 252 -8.63 23.38 18.46
CA ASN A 252 -9.77 23.99 17.79
C ASN A 252 -11.07 23.70 18.58
N PRO A 253 -11.74 24.70 19.17
CA PRO A 253 -12.99 24.49 19.89
C PRO A 253 -14.19 24.23 18.97
N GLN A 254 -14.02 24.32 17.65
CA GLN A 254 -15.06 24.06 16.64
C GLN A 254 -14.85 22.75 15.88
N VAL A 255 -13.87 21.94 16.28
CA VAL A 255 -13.63 20.64 15.65
C VAL A 255 -14.91 19.79 15.72
N HIS A 256 -15.26 19.17 14.60
CA HIS A 256 -16.36 18.22 14.53
C HIS A 256 -15.83 16.80 14.78
N PHE A 257 -16.38 16.12 15.77
CA PHE A 257 -16.17 14.69 16.00
C PHE A 257 -17.35 13.92 15.42
N GLU A 258 -17.10 13.12 14.39
CA GLU A 258 -18.10 12.32 13.69
C GLU A 258 -18.75 11.32 14.66
N THR A 259 -20.08 11.35 14.70
CA THR A 259 -20.87 10.43 15.51
C THR A 259 -21.06 9.09 14.81
N ALA A 260 -21.43 8.05 15.58
CA ALA A 260 -21.77 6.76 15.02
C ALA A 260 -22.93 6.82 13.99
N ALA A 261 -23.87 7.76 14.16
CA ALA A 261 -24.98 7.95 13.24
C ALA A 261 -24.52 8.57 11.91
N GLU A 262 -23.70 9.63 11.98
CA GLU A 262 -23.13 10.27 10.78
C GLU A 262 -22.25 9.29 9.98
N TYR A 263 -21.44 8.48 10.68
CA TYR A 263 -20.64 7.44 10.05
C TYR A 263 -21.50 6.36 9.35
N ALA A 264 -22.57 5.90 10.00
CA ALA A 264 -23.49 4.92 9.43
C ALA A 264 -24.25 5.45 8.20
N GLU A 265 -24.48 6.76 8.09
CA GLU A 265 -25.07 7.38 6.90
C GLU A 265 -24.06 7.46 5.73
N ARG A 266 -22.77 7.57 6.02
CA ARG A 266 -21.69 7.69 5.03
C ARG A 266 -21.31 6.35 4.38
N ILE A 267 -21.35 5.26 5.14
CA ILE A 267 -21.03 3.90 4.67
C ILE A 267 -22.30 3.05 4.67
N PRO A 268 -23.17 3.15 3.65
CA PRO A 268 -24.31 2.26 3.52
C PRO A 268 -23.84 0.82 3.25
N ASP A 269 -24.48 -0.13 3.93
CA ASP A 269 -24.27 -1.59 3.85
C ASP A 269 -24.06 -2.13 2.43
#